data_AF-A0A7V4MPJ7-F1
#
_entry.id   AF-A0A7V4MPJ7-F1
#
_cell.length_a   1.000
_cell.length_b   1.000
_cell.length_c   1.000
_cell.angle_alpha   90.00
_cell.angle_beta   90.00
_cell.angle_gamma   90.00
#
_symmetry.space_group_name_H-M   'P 1'
#
loop_
_entity.id
_entity.type
_entity.pdbx_description
1 polymer ?
#
loop_
_entity_poly.entity_id
_entity_poly.type
_entity_poly.pdbx_seq_one_letter_code
_entity_poly.pdbx_strand_id
1 'polypeptide(L)'
;MDWGADSGEYFSDIQPLGARTAWELTALCPDPEATYTLSWPDLNQVPRNVRLVLHDLATGTRRYLDSSSGYTFAPGGSPTRRFRIEAENRSRAALRILHLTARPNRSSGALQIGFELTQGASVSATVRGGSGSLVRKIVQGRAAGQGSTALLWDSRDENGVAVPAGTYLLEVTAVSENGEVARVVQPVILVR
;
A
#
# COMPACT_ATOMS: atom_id res chain seq x y z
N MET A 1 0.76 8.49 -43.40
CA MET A 1 0.04 8.56 -42.12
C MET A 1 -1.43 8.60 -42.49
N ASP A 2 -2.11 7.48 -42.26
CA ASP A 2 -3.52 7.29 -42.61
C ASP A 2 -4.35 7.69 -41.38
N TRP A 3 -4.93 8.89 -41.44
CA TRP A 3 -5.74 9.45 -40.36
C TRP A 3 -7.17 8.85 -40.31
N GLY A 4 -7.52 7.97 -41.26
CA GLY A 4 -8.84 7.34 -41.35
C GLY A 4 -9.01 6.09 -40.51
N ALA A 5 -7.91 5.44 -40.10
CA ALA A 5 -7.97 4.17 -39.36
C ALA A 5 -8.44 4.32 -37.90
N ASP A 6 -8.33 5.52 -37.32
CA ASP A 6 -8.61 5.78 -35.90
C ASP A 6 -9.78 6.76 -35.67
N SER A 7 -10.66 7.03 -36.65
CA SER A 7 -11.76 8.00 -36.44
C SER A 7 -12.69 7.60 -35.27
N GLY A 8 -12.85 8.45 -34.24
CA GLY A 8 -13.71 8.22 -33.08
C GLY A 8 -13.79 9.40 -32.10
N GLU A 9 -14.63 9.30 -31.07
CA GLU A 9 -14.62 10.22 -29.93
C GLU A 9 -13.53 9.82 -28.94
N TYR A 10 -12.72 10.78 -28.52
CA TYR A 10 -11.60 10.57 -27.60
C TYR A 10 -11.83 11.29 -26.28
N PHE A 11 -11.47 10.65 -25.18
CA PHE A 11 -11.46 11.24 -23.85
C PHE A 11 -10.08 11.01 -23.21
N SER A 12 -9.52 12.04 -22.58
CA SER A 12 -8.26 11.95 -21.84
C SER A 12 -8.43 12.67 -20.50
N ASP A 13 -8.09 11.97 -19.41
CA ASP A 13 -8.02 12.54 -18.06
C ASP A 13 -6.80 11.98 -17.33
N ILE A 14 -6.10 12.83 -16.56
CA ILE A 14 -4.84 12.49 -15.86
C ILE A 14 -5.00 12.92 -14.40
N GLN A 15 -4.87 11.97 -13.45
CA GLN A 15 -5.02 12.24 -12.03
C GLN A 15 -3.87 11.66 -11.18
N PRO A 16 -3.51 12.30 -10.04
CA PRO A 16 -2.48 11.80 -9.13
C PRO A 16 -2.93 10.56 -8.34
N LEU A 17 -2.02 9.60 -8.18
CA LEU A 17 -2.21 8.23 -7.63
C LEU A 17 -2.58 8.12 -6.13
N GLY A 18 -2.87 9.23 -5.44
CA GLY A 18 -3.03 9.27 -3.98
C GLY A 18 -4.44 8.96 -3.46
N ALA A 19 -5.48 9.12 -4.28
CA ALA A 19 -6.86 8.75 -3.96
C ALA A 19 -7.26 7.61 -4.89
N ARG A 20 -8.09 6.66 -4.42
CA ARG A 20 -8.69 5.62 -5.28
C ARG A 20 -9.23 6.28 -6.55
N THR A 21 -8.50 6.14 -7.65
CA THR A 21 -8.78 6.88 -8.87
C THR A 21 -9.74 6.05 -9.69
N ALA A 22 -10.97 6.56 -9.81
CA ALA A 22 -12.02 5.94 -10.58
C ALA A 22 -12.52 6.94 -11.62
N TRP A 23 -12.56 6.52 -12.87
CA TRP A 23 -13.11 7.28 -13.98
C TRP A 23 -14.43 6.65 -14.40
N GLU A 24 -15.47 7.47 -14.52
CA GLU A 24 -16.75 7.04 -15.06
C GLU A 24 -16.85 7.42 -16.53
N LEU A 25 -17.25 6.47 -17.37
CA LEU A 25 -17.41 6.67 -18.81
C LEU A 25 -18.83 6.32 -19.20
N THR A 26 -19.41 7.12 -20.08
CA THR A 26 -20.71 6.82 -20.71
C THR A 26 -20.50 6.76 -22.21
N ALA A 27 -20.68 5.57 -22.79
CA ALA A 27 -20.69 5.39 -24.23
C ALA A 27 -22.10 5.65 -24.76
N LEU A 28 -22.21 6.44 -25.82
CA LEU A 28 -23.44 6.59 -26.59
C LEU A 28 -23.57 5.41 -27.56
N CYS A 29 -24.76 4.82 -27.62
CA CYS A 29 -25.08 3.67 -28.47
C CYS A 29 -26.30 4.01 -29.34
N PRO A 30 -26.11 4.74 -30.45
CA PRO A 30 -27.22 5.18 -31.31
C PRO A 30 -28.01 4.05 -31.97
N ASP A 31 -27.37 2.90 -32.22
CA ASP A 31 -27.96 1.73 -32.86
C ASP A 31 -28.01 0.58 -31.83
N PRO A 32 -29.20 0.13 -31.41
CA PRO A 32 -29.34 -0.92 -30.40
C PRO A 32 -28.94 -2.31 -30.91
N GLU A 33 -28.91 -2.54 -32.23
CA GLU A 33 -28.54 -3.82 -32.86
C GLU A 33 -27.05 -3.89 -33.21
N ALA A 34 -26.34 -2.75 -33.19
CA ALA A 34 -24.90 -2.70 -33.43
C ALA A 34 -24.09 -3.20 -32.23
N THR A 35 -22.84 -3.56 -32.50
CA THR A 35 -21.84 -3.79 -31.45
C THR A 35 -20.87 -2.62 -31.39
N TYR A 36 -20.45 -2.27 -30.17
CA TYR A 36 -19.55 -1.17 -29.90
C TYR A 36 -18.29 -1.71 -29.24
N THR A 37 -17.14 -1.10 -29.52
CA THR A 37 -15.87 -1.48 -28.91
C THR A 37 -15.26 -0.28 -28.23
N LEU A 38 -14.97 -0.43 -26.93
CA LEU A 38 -14.03 0.45 -26.25
C LEU A 38 -12.62 -0.03 -26.61
N SER A 39 -11.78 0.85 -27.14
CA SER A 39 -10.39 0.56 -27.47
C SER A 39 -9.44 1.36 -26.59
N TRP A 40 -8.30 0.76 -26.27
CA TRP A 40 -7.19 1.42 -25.56
C TRP A 40 -5.88 0.91 -26.17
N PRO A 41 -5.44 1.53 -27.28
CA PRO A 41 -4.31 1.01 -28.05
C PRO A 41 -2.96 1.17 -27.35
N ASP A 42 -2.85 2.13 -26.42
CA ASP A 42 -1.61 2.41 -25.71
C ASP A 42 -1.85 2.60 -24.20
N LEU A 43 -1.24 1.71 -23.41
CA LEU A 43 -1.20 1.79 -21.95
C LEU A 43 0.23 2.03 -21.43
N ASN A 44 1.19 2.39 -22.29
CA ASN A 44 2.58 2.58 -21.90
C ASN A 44 2.79 3.74 -20.91
N GLN A 45 1.86 4.70 -20.88
CA GLN A 45 1.85 5.78 -19.90
C GLN A 45 1.32 5.35 -18.53
N VAL A 46 0.68 4.19 -18.42
CA VAL A 46 0.24 3.64 -17.15
C VAL A 46 1.48 3.17 -16.37
N PRO A 47 1.70 3.68 -15.15
CA PRO A 47 2.84 3.25 -14.35
C PRO A 47 2.82 1.73 -14.12
N ARG A 48 4.00 1.09 -14.16
CA ARG A 48 4.12 -0.38 -14.07
C ARG A 48 3.52 -1.00 -12.80
N ASN A 49 3.41 -0.21 -11.74
CA ASN A 49 2.80 -0.58 -10.47
C ASN A 49 1.29 -0.38 -10.43
N VAL A 50 0.65 0.05 -11.51
CA VAL A 50 -0.79 0.26 -11.62
C VAL A 50 -1.39 -0.79 -12.55
N ARG A 51 -2.53 -1.35 -12.16
CA ARG A 51 -3.45 -2.09 -13.01
C ARG A 51 -4.69 -1.23 -13.19
N LEU A 52 -5.15 -1.13 -14.43
CA LEU A 52 -6.47 -0.58 -14.71
C LEU A 52 -7.45 -1.75 -14.82
N VAL A 53 -8.64 -1.57 -14.24
CA VAL A 53 -9.75 -2.52 -14.34
C VAL A 53 -10.98 -1.82 -14.92
N LEU A 54 -11.53 -2.35 -16.01
CA LEU A 54 -12.79 -1.91 -16.62
C LEU A 54 -13.94 -2.67 -15.95
N HIS A 55 -14.91 -1.93 -15.43
CA HIS A 55 -16.16 -2.44 -14.89
C HIS A 55 -17.31 -2.00 -15.82
N ASP A 56 -17.95 -2.95 -16.48
CA ASP A 56 -19.21 -2.71 -17.19
C ASP A 56 -20.37 -2.73 -16.18
N LEU A 57 -20.98 -1.57 -15.93
CA LEU A 57 -21.97 -1.42 -14.87
C LEU A 57 -23.31 -2.06 -15.20
N ALA A 58 -23.58 -2.39 -16.47
CA ALA A 58 -24.82 -3.06 -16.84
C ALA A 58 -24.76 -4.58 -16.59
N THR A 59 -23.59 -5.19 -16.80
CA THR A 59 -23.40 -6.64 -16.67
C THR A 59 -22.66 -7.05 -15.39
N GLY A 60 -21.99 -6.11 -14.72
CA GLY A 60 -21.06 -6.39 -13.63
C GLY A 60 -19.74 -7.01 -14.08
N THR A 61 -19.49 -7.09 -15.40
CA THR A 61 -18.25 -7.67 -15.93
C THR A 61 -17.05 -6.83 -15.53
N ARG A 62 -15.99 -7.49 -15.06
CA ARG A 62 -14.70 -6.87 -14.74
C ARG A 62 -13.61 -7.42 -15.65
N ARG A 63 -12.79 -6.54 -16.23
CA ARG A 63 -11.69 -6.89 -17.14
C ARG A 63 -10.45 -6.07 -16.83
N TYR A 64 -9.29 -6.72 -16.71
CA TYR A 64 -8.02 -5.99 -16.65
C TYR A 64 -7.66 -5.44 -18.03
N LEU A 65 -7.37 -4.15 -18.12
CA LEU A 65 -7.10 -3.49 -19.41
C LEU A 65 -5.75 -3.90 -20.00
N ASP A 66 -4.82 -4.46 -19.23
CA ASP A 66 -3.52 -4.92 -19.74
C ASP A 66 -3.57 -6.27 -20.48
N SER A 67 -4.70 -6.99 -20.37
CA SER A 67 -4.89 -8.32 -20.96
C SER A 67 -5.49 -8.30 -22.37
N SER A 68 -6.04 -7.16 -22.80
CA SER A 68 -6.61 -6.94 -24.14
C SER A 68 -6.42 -5.47 -24.52
N SER A 69 -6.51 -5.12 -25.80
CA SER A 69 -6.48 -3.72 -26.27
C SER A 69 -7.87 -3.13 -26.51
N GLY A 70 -8.92 -3.84 -26.06
CA GLY A 70 -10.30 -3.40 -26.17
C GLY A 70 -11.32 -4.34 -25.54
N TYR A 71 -12.56 -3.88 -25.50
CA TYR A 71 -13.73 -4.60 -25.01
C TYR A 71 -14.95 -4.30 -25.88
N THR A 72 -15.47 -5.34 -26.53
CA THR A 72 -16.66 -5.28 -27.39
C THR A 72 -17.90 -5.68 -26.61
N PHE A 73 -18.98 -4.91 -26.79
CA PHE A 73 -20.25 -5.11 -26.10
C PHE A 73 -21.44 -4.76 -27.00
N ALA A 74 -22.60 -5.33 -26.68
CA ALA A 74 -23.88 -4.91 -27.23
C ALA A 74 -24.58 -3.92 -26.27
N PRO A 75 -25.30 -2.90 -26.76
CA PRO A 75 -25.93 -1.86 -25.93
C PRO A 75 -26.89 -2.40 -24.87
N GLY A 76 -27.60 -3.50 -25.18
CA GLY A 76 -28.52 -4.15 -24.26
C GLY A 76 -29.83 -3.39 -24.04
N GLY A 77 -30.34 -2.72 -25.08
CA GLY A 77 -31.63 -2.01 -25.07
C GLY A 77 -31.62 -0.59 -24.49
N SER A 78 -30.45 -0.09 -24.09
CA SER A 78 -30.26 1.31 -23.65
C SER A 78 -29.50 2.10 -24.71
N PRO A 79 -29.84 3.39 -24.97
CA PRO A 79 -29.09 4.25 -25.89
C PRO A 79 -27.73 4.67 -25.32
N THR A 80 -27.41 4.26 -24.09
CA THR A 80 -26.13 4.51 -23.43
C THR A 80 -25.64 3.31 -22.65
N ARG A 81 -24.32 3.17 -22.53
CA ARG A 81 -23.67 2.15 -21.71
C ARG A 81 -22.68 2.81 -20.75
N ARG A 82 -22.79 2.51 -19.46
CA ARG A 82 -21.91 3.08 -18.43
C ARG A 82 -20.82 2.10 -18.01
N PHE A 83 -19.63 2.64 -17.87
CA PHE A 83 -18.44 1.94 -17.43
C PHE A 83 -17.75 2.70 -16.31
N ARG A 84 -17.00 1.98 -15.50
CA ARG A 84 -16.04 2.56 -14.57
C ARG A 84 -14.67 1.96 -14.81
N ILE A 85 -13.64 2.78 -14.90
CA ILE A 85 -12.24 2.34 -14.90
C ILE A 85 -11.69 2.64 -13.51
N GLU A 86 -11.11 1.63 -12.85
CA GLU A 86 -10.48 1.78 -11.54
C GLU A 86 -8.98 1.51 -11.65
N ALA A 87 -8.17 2.41 -11.07
CA ALA A 87 -6.74 2.17 -10.87
C ALA A 87 -6.51 1.37 -9.58
N GLU A 88 -6.07 0.12 -9.73
CA GLU A 88 -5.63 -0.74 -8.66
C GLU A 88 -4.09 -0.73 -8.59
N ASN A 89 -3.50 -0.44 -7.44
CA ASN A 89 -2.06 -0.60 -7.27
C ASN A 89 -1.74 -2.10 -7.23
N ARG A 90 -0.84 -2.56 -8.10
CA ARG A 90 -0.52 -3.97 -8.44
C ARG A 90 0.20 -4.72 -7.31
N SER A 91 -0.03 -4.36 -6.05
CA SER A 91 0.79 -4.60 -4.87
C SER A 91 2.10 -3.80 -4.91
N ARG A 92 2.12 -2.68 -4.18
CA ARG A 92 3.33 -2.36 -3.43
C ARG A 92 3.49 -3.57 -2.48
N ALA A 93 4.61 -4.29 -2.52
CA ALA A 93 4.81 -5.43 -1.64
C ALA A 93 4.47 -4.98 -0.21
N ALA A 94 3.50 -5.63 0.43
CA ALA A 94 2.90 -5.13 1.67
C ALA A 94 3.96 -4.62 2.64
N LEU A 95 3.67 -3.54 3.36
CA LEU A 95 4.56 -3.06 4.40
C LEU A 95 4.93 -4.23 5.33
N ARG A 96 6.24 -4.45 5.49
CA ARG A 96 6.81 -5.48 6.36
C ARG A 96 7.95 -4.88 7.17
N ILE A 97 8.05 -5.36 8.40
CA ILE A 97 9.22 -5.18 9.25
C ILE A 97 10.00 -6.49 9.16
N LEU A 98 11.22 -6.42 8.65
CA LEU A 98 12.10 -7.56 8.44
C LEU A 98 13.30 -7.49 9.39
N HIS A 99 13.91 -8.65 9.65
CA HIS A 99 15.17 -8.77 10.38
C HIS A 99 15.20 -8.01 11.71
N LEU A 100 14.09 -8.04 12.48
CA LEU A 100 14.07 -7.43 13.80
C LEU A 100 15.13 -8.08 14.68
N THR A 101 16.00 -7.26 15.23
CA THR A 101 17.06 -7.65 16.14
C THR A 101 17.08 -6.69 17.32
N ALA A 102 17.41 -7.23 18.48
CA ALA A 102 17.66 -6.46 19.69
C ALA A 102 18.96 -6.97 20.30
N ARG A 103 19.99 -6.13 20.32
CA ARG A 103 21.34 -6.49 20.75
C ARG A 103 21.76 -5.61 21.93
N PRO A 104 22.16 -6.20 23.06
CA PRO A 104 22.71 -5.41 24.17
C PRO A 104 24.03 -4.74 23.78
N ASN A 105 24.16 -3.46 24.09
CA ASN A 105 25.44 -2.77 24.13
C ASN A 105 26.05 -2.95 25.51
N ARG A 106 27.07 -3.80 25.61
CA ARG A 106 27.74 -4.15 26.86
C ARG A 106 28.40 -2.98 27.58
N SER A 107 28.75 -1.91 26.86
CA SER A 107 29.41 -0.73 27.45
C SER A 107 28.44 0.23 28.14
N SER A 108 27.18 0.30 27.66
CA SER A 108 26.19 1.27 28.15
C SER A 108 24.98 0.64 28.83
N GLY A 109 24.78 -0.68 28.71
CA GLY A 109 23.58 -1.36 29.17
C GLY A 109 22.33 -1.04 28.33
N ALA A 110 22.49 -0.29 27.24
CA ALA A 110 21.42 0.03 26.31
C ALA A 110 21.18 -1.13 25.33
N LEU A 111 19.95 -1.26 24.86
CA LEU A 111 19.54 -2.23 23.84
C LEU A 111 19.45 -1.52 22.48
N GLN A 112 20.32 -1.93 21.54
CA GLN A 112 20.25 -1.49 20.16
C GLN A 112 19.23 -2.34 19.41
N ILE A 113 18.26 -1.68 18.81
CA ILE A 113 17.16 -2.31 18.07
C ILE A 113 17.35 -2.00 16.60
N GLY A 114 17.50 -3.03 15.77
CA GLY A 114 17.66 -2.90 14.32
C GLY A 114 16.58 -3.67 13.58
N PHE A 115 16.04 -3.10 12.51
CA PHE A 115 15.08 -3.74 11.62
C PHE A 115 15.11 -3.10 10.23
N GLU A 116 14.47 -3.73 9.26
CA GLU A 116 14.33 -3.21 7.90
C GLU A 116 12.86 -3.01 7.55
N LEU A 117 12.56 -1.90 6.86
CA LEU A 117 11.23 -1.61 6.33
C LEU A 117 11.22 -1.82 4.82
N THR A 118 10.19 -2.51 4.32
CA THR A 118 10.00 -2.69 2.86
C THR A 118 9.52 -1.41 2.17
N GLN A 119 9.02 -0.42 2.93
CA GLN A 119 8.54 0.86 2.45
C GLN A 119 8.71 1.96 3.52
N GLY A 120 8.60 3.23 3.13
CA GLY A 120 8.55 4.33 4.10
C GLY A 120 7.29 4.27 4.98
N ALA A 121 7.46 4.50 6.28
CA ALA A 121 6.40 4.41 7.27
C ALA A 121 6.66 5.28 8.51
N SER A 122 5.60 5.53 9.28
CA SER A 122 5.65 6.05 10.64
C SER A 122 5.77 4.90 11.64
N VAL A 123 6.87 4.89 12.41
CA VAL A 123 7.24 3.80 13.32
C VAL A 123 6.99 4.17 14.77
N SER A 124 6.37 3.25 15.50
CA SER A 124 6.30 3.26 16.96
C SER A 124 6.96 2.00 17.51
N ALA A 125 7.79 2.15 18.54
CA ALA A 125 8.41 1.01 19.22
C ALA A 125 8.17 1.12 20.72
N THR A 126 7.73 0.03 21.32
CA THR A 126 7.36 -0.04 22.74
C THR A 126 7.94 -1.28 23.37
N VAL A 127 8.31 -1.16 24.64
CA VAL A 127 8.73 -2.27 25.49
C VAL A 127 7.63 -2.53 26.50
N ARG A 128 7.27 -3.80 26.65
CA ARG A 128 6.30 -4.29 27.62
C ARG A 128 6.94 -5.29 28.56
N GLY A 129 6.49 -5.31 29.82
CA GLY A 129 6.87 -6.32 30.80
C GLY A 129 6.23 -7.68 30.49
N GLY A 130 6.63 -8.70 31.24
CA GLY A 130 6.10 -10.08 31.08
C GLY A 130 4.59 -10.20 31.26
N SER A 131 3.94 -9.29 31.99
CA SER A 131 2.48 -9.21 32.14
C SER A 131 1.77 -8.41 31.03
N GLY A 132 2.53 -7.89 30.04
CA GLY A 132 2.00 -7.01 28.99
C GLY A 132 1.90 -5.53 29.37
N SER A 133 2.23 -5.17 30.63
CA SER A 133 2.26 -3.78 31.09
C SER A 133 3.27 -2.96 30.28
N LEU A 134 2.91 -1.70 29.98
CA LEU A 134 3.81 -0.80 29.29
C LEU A 134 4.99 -0.46 30.22
N VAL A 135 6.21 -0.70 29.74
CA VAL A 135 7.45 -0.31 30.42
C VAL A 135 7.95 1.01 29.85
N ARG A 136 8.02 1.11 28.51
CA ARG A 136 8.42 2.34 27.84
C ARG A 136 7.98 2.39 26.38
N LYS A 137 7.69 3.58 25.88
CA LYS A 137 7.64 3.94 24.46
C LYS A 137 9.01 4.48 24.05
N ILE A 138 9.70 3.76 23.19
CA ILE A 138 11.03 4.16 22.69
C ILE A 138 10.88 5.29 21.67
N VAL A 139 9.94 5.11 20.72
CA VAL A 139 9.53 6.13 19.75
C VAL A 139 8.04 6.01 19.52
N GLN A 140 7.39 7.13 19.19
CA GLN A 140 5.98 7.19 18.83
C GLN A 140 5.84 7.99 17.54
N GLY A 141 5.43 7.31 16.47
CA GLY A 141 5.16 7.94 15.17
C GLY A 141 6.38 8.52 14.45
N ARG A 142 7.58 7.98 14.66
CA ARG A 142 8.81 8.46 14.00
C ARG A 142 8.81 8.06 12.53
N ALA A 143 8.87 9.04 11.62
CA ALA A 143 9.04 8.76 10.20
C ALA A 143 10.37 8.03 9.91
N ALA A 144 10.30 6.97 9.12
CA ALA A 144 11.43 6.19 8.64
C ALA A 144 11.23 5.83 7.16
N GLY A 145 12.32 5.88 6.39
CA GLY A 145 12.32 5.47 4.98
C GLY A 145 12.33 3.95 4.81
N GLN A 146 12.21 3.51 3.56
CA GLN A 146 12.52 2.14 3.19
C GLN A 146 13.99 1.81 3.51
N GLY A 147 14.26 0.58 3.96
CA GLY A 147 15.59 0.11 4.31
C GLY A 147 15.81 0.00 5.82
N SER A 148 17.08 -0.01 6.23
CA SER A 148 17.47 -0.26 7.62
C SER A 148 17.14 0.92 8.53
N THR A 149 16.55 0.61 9.69
CA THR A 149 16.26 1.55 10.76
C THR A 149 16.84 1.04 12.08
N ALA A 150 17.41 1.95 12.87
CA ALA A 150 17.93 1.66 14.20
C ALA A 150 17.30 2.56 15.25
N LEU A 151 16.98 1.95 16.40
CA LEU A 151 16.49 2.60 17.61
C LEU A 151 17.38 2.21 18.78
N LEU A 152 17.37 3.02 19.84
CA LEU A 152 18.11 2.75 21.06
C LEU A 152 17.14 2.82 22.24
N TRP A 153 17.17 1.80 23.09
CA TRP A 153 16.52 1.84 24.39
C TRP A 153 17.58 1.76 25.48
N ASP A 154 17.62 2.73 26.37
CA ASP A 154 18.57 2.86 27.48
C ASP A 154 18.29 1.94 28.69
N SER A 155 17.44 0.91 28.51
CA SER A 155 16.96 0.00 29.56
C SER A 155 16.29 0.67 30.77
N ARG A 156 15.67 1.83 30.57
CA ARG A 156 14.88 2.52 31.59
C ARG A 156 13.39 2.56 31.25
N ASP A 157 12.54 2.64 32.27
CA ASP A 157 11.10 2.85 32.12
C ASP A 157 10.75 4.31 31.77
N GLU A 158 9.45 4.63 31.67
CA GLU A 158 8.95 5.99 31.42
C GLU A 158 9.37 7.02 32.49
N ASN A 159 9.63 6.58 33.73
CA ASN A 159 10.07 7.45 34.81
C ASN A 159 11.60 7.63 34.82
N GLY A 160 12.31 7.04 33.86
CA GLY A 160 13.77 7.05 33.79
C GLY A 160 14.44 6.09 34.79
N VAL A 161 13.69 5.18 35.41
CA VAL A 161 14.23 4.19 36.36
C VAL A 161 14.73 2.98 35.59
N ALA A 162 15.92 2.49 35.94
CA ALA A 162 16.49 1.30 35.31
C ALA A 162 15.63 0.07 35.60
N VAL A 163 15.27 -0.68 34.56
CA VAL A 163 14.40 -1.84 34.72
C VAL A 163 15.21 -3.07 35.21
N PRO A 164 14.57 -4.00 35.93
CA PRO A 164 15.23 -5.24 36.36
C PRO A 164 15.69 -6.12 35.19
N ALA A 165 16.68 -6.99 35.44
CA ALA A 165 16.99 -8.08 34.53
C ALA A 165 15.76 -9.00 34.39
N GLY A 166 15.51 -9.49 33.19
CA GLY A 166 14.33 -10.29 32.89
C GLY A 166 13.94 -10.27 31.43
N THR A 167 12.83 -10.95 31.14
CA THR A 167 12.26 -11.01 29.79
C THR A 167 11.23 -9.90 29.59
N TYR A 168 11.37 -9.20 28.48
CA TYR A 168 10.48 -8.13 28.04
C TYR A 168 10.00 -8.43 26.62
N LEU A 169 8.91 -7.79 26.22
CA LEU A 169 8.41 -7.84 24.84
C LEU A 169 8.73 -6.53 24.15
N LEU A 170 9.50 -6.60 23.08
CA LEU A 170 9.70 -5.48 22.16
C LEU A 170 8.63 -5.57 21.06
N GLU A 171 7.80 -4.54 20.98
CA GLU A 171 6.78 -4.38 19.97
C GLU A 171 7.16 -3.22 19.05
N VAL A 172 7.28 -3.50 17.75
CA VAL A 172 7.49 -2.49 16.70
C VAL A 172 6.29 -2.50 15.77
N THR A 173 5.69 -1.32 15.59
CA THR A 173 4.55 -1.10 14.68
C THR A 173 4.93 -0.02 13.68
N ALA A 174 4.68 -0.29 12.40
CA ALA A 174 4.91 0.64 11.31
C ALA A 174 3.59 0.89 10.57
N VAL A 175 3.29 2.15 10.27
CA VAL A 175 2.10 2.57 9.52
C VAL A 175 2.55 3.40 8.33
N SER A 176 2.27 2.95 7.11
CA SER A 176 2.62 3.72 5.92
C SER A 176 1.59 4.80 5.60
N GLU A 177 1.91 5.68 4.65
CA GLU A 177 1.05 6.80 4.25
C GLU A 177 -0.32 6.37 3.72
N ASN A 178 -0.41 5.19 3.10
CA ASN A 178 -1.67 4.64 2.58
C ASN A 178 -2.50 3.90 3.67
N GLY A 179 -2.04 3.89 4.92
CA GLY A 179 -2.69 3.22 6.04
C GLY A 179 -2.35 1.73 6.22
N GLU A 180 -1.46 1.14 5.42
CA GLU A 180 -0.97 -0.23 5.69
C GLU A 180 -0.22 -0.29 7.02
N VAL A 181 -0.51 -1.32 7.81
CA VAL A 181 0.08 -1.54 9.14
C VAL A 181 0.88 -2.84 9.16
N ALA A 182 2.12 -2.77 9.63
CA ALA A 182 2.94 -3.93 9.97
C ALA A 182 3.27 -3.92 11.46
N ARG A 183 3.24 -5.08 12.11
CA ARG A 183 3.56 -5.24 13.54
C ARG A 183 4.40 -6.47 13.76
N VAL A 184 5.49 -6.33 14.51
CA VAL A 184 6.33 -7.44 14.96
C VAL A 184 6.52 -7.34 16.47
N VAL A 185 6.39 -8.46 17.16
CA VAL A 185 6.64 -8.58 18.60
C VAL A 185 7.70 -9.65 18.81
N GLN A 186 8.73 -9.31 19.57
CA GLN A 186 9.82 -10.24 19.88
C GLN A 186 10.18 -10.19 21.38
N PRO A 187 10.36 -11.35 22.03
CA PRO A 187 10.95 -11.40 23.37
C PRO A 187 12.40 -10.93 23.36
N VAL A 188 12.75 -10.07 24.31
CA VAL A 188 14.12 -9.61 24.54
C VAL A 188 14.51 -9.88 25.98
N ILE A 189 15.73 -10.35 26.20
CA ILE A 189 16.25 -10.65 27.53
C ILE A 189 17.23 -9.56 27.93
N LEU A 190 16.97 -8.91 29.05
CA LEU A 190 17.92 -8.03 29.71
C LEU A 190 18.72 -8.82 30.74
N VAL A 191 20.04 -8.84 30.55
CA VAL A 191 21.02 -9.37 31.49
C VAL A 191 21.77 -8.20 32.13
N ARG A 192 22.21 -8.38 33.38
CA ARG A 192 23.07 -7.43 34.09
C ARG A 192 24.51 -7.89 34.06
#